data_AF-A0A6L5G3A4-F1
#
_entry.id   AF-A0A6L5G3A4-F1
#
_cell.length_a   1.000
_cell.length_b   1.000
_cell.length_c   1.000
_cell.angle_alpha   90.00
_cell.angle_beta   90.00
_cell.angle_gamma   90.00
#
_symmetry.space_group_name_H-M   'P 1'
#
loop_
_entity.id
_entity.type
_entity.pdbx_description
1 polymer ?
#
loop_
_entity_poly.entity_id
_entity_poly.type
_entity_poly.pdbx_seq_one_letter_code
_entity_poly.pdbx_strand_id
1 'polypeptide(L)'
;MARFGIEVPNAAFEKRAGDDRNFVKKAVNWALRQIGKRNLALHGAAVTTAEAIAARDSRSARWIAAHALRELRSEKLTSRLS
;
A
#
# COMPACT_ATOMS: atom_id res chain seq x y z
N MET A 1 2.70 21.50 15.15
CA MET A 1 2.64 20.06 14.77
C MET A 1 2.21 19.95 13.31
N ALA A 2 3.12 20.22 12.37
CA ALA A 2 2.85 20.12 10.94
C ALA A 2 3.57 18.86 10.41
N ARG A 3 2.82 17.78 10.18
CA ARG A 3 3.35 16.56 9.56
C ARG A 3 3.38 16.75 8.05
N PHE A 4 4.37 17.48 7.55
CA PHE A 4 4.74 17.46 6.12
C PHE A 4 5.67 16.27 5.88
N GLY A 5 5.11 15.05 5.95
CA GLY A 5 5.80 13.83 5.57
C GLY A 5 5.23 13.36 4.25
N ILE A 6 5.96 13.61 3.15
CA ILE A 6 5.78 13.07 1.78
C ILE A 6 4.41 12.42 1.55
N GLU A 7 3.42 13.23 1.15
CA GLU A 7 2.17 12.72 0.60
C GLU A 7 2.50 12.07 -0.76
N VAL A 8 2.75 10.76 -0.76
CA VAL A 8 2.34 9.97 -1.94
C VAL A 8 0.84 10.24 -2.13
N PRO A 9 0.34 10.42 -3.36
CA PRO A 9 -1.06 10.80 -3.59
C PRO A 9 -2.01 9.66 -3.17
N ASN A 10 -2.29 9.61 -1.86
CA ASN A 10 -3.03 8.56 -1.15
C ASN A 10 -4.49 8.49 -1.64
N ALA A 11 -5.05 9.62 -2.04
CA ALA A 11 -6.45 9.75 -2.46
C ALA A 11 -6.84 8.91 -3.69
N ALA A 12 -5.89 8.54 -4.56
CA ALA A 12 -6.22 7.80 -5.78
C ALA A 12 -6.39 6.29 -5.54
N PHE A 13 -5.53 5.70 -4.71
CA PHE A 13 -5.57 4.26 -4.42
C PHE A 13 -6.73 3.91 -3.51
N GLU A 14 -6.97 4.74 -2.48
CA GLU A 14 -8.09 4.56 -1.55
C GLU A 14 -9.45 4.62 -2.26
N LYS A 15 -9.63 5.56 -3.19
CA LYS A 15 -10.86 5.68 -4.00
C LYS A 15 -11.11 4.48 -4.90
N ARG A 16 -10.05 3.85 -5.43
CA ARG A 16 -10.17 2.70 -6.36
C ARG A 16 -10.05 1.33 -5.70
N ALA A 17 -9.66 1.25 -4.43
CA ALA A 17 -9.50 -0.02 -3.73
C ALA A 17 -10.82 -0.79 -3.52
N GLY A 18 -11.97 -0.10 -3.63
CA GLY A 18 -13.29 -0.73 -3.62
C GLY A 18 -13.76 -1.25 -4.98
N ASP A 19 -12.98 -1.07 -6.05
CA ASP A 19 -13.35 -1.51 -7.40
C ASP A 19 -13.11 -3.01 -7.56
N ASP A 20 -14.17 -3.75 -7.87
CA ASP A 20 -14.12 -5.20 -8.01
C ASP A 20 -13.54 -5.69 -9.35
N ARG A 21 -13.21 -4.78 -10.28
CA ARG A 21 -12.53 -5.17 -11.52
C ARG A 21 -11.14 -5.71 -11.19
N ASN A 22 -10.92 -6.98 -11.52
CA ASN A 22 -9.68 -7.69 -11.23
C ASN A 22 -8.40 -6.97 -11.66
N PHE A 23 -8.42 -6.27 -12.80
CA PHE A 23 -7.28 -5.49 -13.28
C PHE A 23 -6.97 -4.28 -12.41
N VAL A 24 -7.99 -3.59 -11.91
CA VAL A 24 -7.83 -2.41 -11.02
C VAL A 24 -7.22 -2.88 -9.70
N LYS A 25 -7.79 -3.92 -9.10
CA LYS A 25 -7.28 -4.53 -7.86
C LYS A 25 -5.81 -4.95 -7.97
N LYS A 26 -5.44 -5.62 -9.07
CA LYS A 26 -4.06 -6.04 -9.34
C LYS A 26 -3.13 -4.86 -9.56
N ALA A 27 -3.56 -3.84 -10.30
CA ALA A 27 -2.77 -2.64 -10.55
C ALA A 27 -2.46 -1.89 -9.24
N VAL A 28 -3.48 -1.71 -8.39
CA VAL A 28 -3.30 -1.08 -7.06
C VAL A 28 -2.32 -1.90 -6.21
N ASN A 29 -2.51 -3.21 -6.12
CA ASN A 29 -1.60 -4.08 -5.35
C ASN A 29 -0.15 -4.02 -5.87
N TRP A 30 0.05 -4.04 -7.18
CA TRP A 30 1.38 -3.99 -7.77
C TRP A 30 2.06 -2.64 -7.54
N ALA A 31 1.35 -1.53 -7.77
CA ALA A 31 1.87 -0.19 -7.54
C ALA A 31 2.33 0.00 -6.09
N LEU A 32 1.51 -0.41 -5.13
CA LEU A 32 1.80 -0.26 -3.69
C LEU A 32 3.07 -1.01 -3.29
N ARG A 33 3.23 -2.25 -3.80
CA ARG A 33 4.42 -3.06 -3.56
C ARG A 33 5.67 -2.47 -4.22
N GLN A 34 5.56 -1.92 -5.43
CA GLN A 34 6.71 -1.32 -6.11
C GLN A 34 7.17 -0.03 -5.43
N ILE A 35 6.24 0.81 -4.99
CA ILE A 35 6.55 2.05 -4.26
C ILE A 35 7.27 1.72 -2.95
N GLY A 36 6.72 0.81 -2.15
CA GLY A 36 7.28 0.47 -0.83
C GLY A 36 8.61 -0.28 -0.86
N LYS A 37 9.12 -0.64 -2.05
CA LYS A 37 10.44 -1.27 -2.23
C LYS A 37 11.57 -0.29 -2.54
N ARG A 38 11.26 0.98 -2.82
CA ARG A 38 12.25 1.93 -3.38
C ARG A 38 13.17 2.53 -2.33
N ASN A 39 12.64 2.90 -1.16
CA ASN A 39 13.40 3.44 -0.03
C ASN A 39 12.55 3.38 1.26
N LEU A 40 13.17 3.67 2.40
CA LEU A 40 12.55 3.58 3.73
C LEU A 40 11.35 4.54 3.91
N ALA A 41 11.42 5.75 3.37
CA ALA A 41 10.35 6.73 3.49
C ALA A 41 9.09 6.27 2.71
N LEU A 42 9.27 5.83 1.47
CA LEU A 42 8.20 5.28 0.63
C LEU A 42 7.70 3.94 1.16
N HIS A 43 8.56 3.17 1.83
CA HIS A 43 8.16 1.96 2.53
C HIS A 43 7.14 2.26 3.62
N GLY A 44 7.46 3.17 4.54
CA GLY A 44 6.55 3.58 5.61
C GLY A 44 5.23 4.14 5.07
N ALA A 45 5.29 4.96 4.01
CA ALA A 45 4.10 5.48 3.36
C ALA A 45 3.25 4.36 2.75
N ALA A 46 3.85 3.43 2.00
CA ALA A 46 3.12 2.32 1.37
C ALA A 46 2.47 1.37 2.40
N VAL A 47 3.13 1.12 3.54
CA VAL A 47 2.54 0.35 4.65
C VAL A 47 1.33 1.08 5.23
N THR A 48 1.46 2.38 5.50
CA THR A 48 0.36 3.21 6.03
C THR A 48 -0.84 3.21 5.09
N THR A 49 -0.62 3.38 3.77
CA THR A 49 -1.69 3.32 2.78
C THR A 49 -2.33 1.92 2.71
N ALA A 50 -1.53 0.86 2.81
CA ALA A 50 -2.05 -0.51 2.83
C ALA A 50 -2.94 -0.78 4.05
N GLU A 51 -2.57 -0.27 5.22
CA GLU A 51 -3.37 -0.35 6.45
C GLU A 51 -4.68 0.44 6.33
N ALA A 52 -4.64 1.65 5.78
CA ALA A 52 -5.84 2.45 5.50
C ALA A 52 -6.80 1.72 4.53
N ILE A 53 -6.26 1.07 3.49
CA ILE A 53 -7.05 0.23 2.58
C ILE A 53 -7.66 -0.98 3.32
N ALA A 54 -6.92 -1.59 4.25
CA ALA A 54 -7.41 -2.73 5.03
C ALA A 54 -8.65 -2.40 5.88
N ALA A 55 -8.74 -1.16 6.37
CA ALA A 55 -9.84 -0.68 7.19
C ALA A 55 -11.15 -0.44 6.40
N ARG A 56 -11.13 -0.53 5.06
CA ARG A 56 -12.32 -0.34 4.23
C ARG A 56 -13.15 -1.62 4.15
N ASP A 57 -14.48 -1.48 4.20
CA ASP A 57 -15.40 -2.61 4.04
C ASP A 57 -15.61 -2.98 2.57
N SER A 58 -14.57 -3.55 1.94
CA SER A 58 -14.65 -4.14 0.62
C SER A 58 -13.78 -5.39 0.56
N ARG A 59 -14.29 -6.44 -0.11
CA ARG A 59 -13.52 -7.66 -0.36
C ARG A 59 -12.25 -7.36 -1.17
N SER A 60 -12.36 -6.47 -2.15
CA SER A 60 -11.23 -6.06 -2.99
C SER A 60 -10.18 -5.30 -2.19
N ALA A 61 -10.60 -4.37 -1.32
CA ALA A 61 -9.71 -3.62 -0.44
C ALA A 61 -8.94 -4.54 0.52
N ARG A 62 -9.65 -5.45 1.21
CA ARG A 62 -9.03 -6.45 2.09
C ARG A 62 -8.00 -7.32 1.37
N TRP A 63 -8.31 -7.76 0.15
CA TRP A 63 -7.39 -8.57 -0.65
C TRP A 63 -6.12 -7.78 -1.04
N ILE A 64 -6.28 -6.53 -1.49
CA ILE A 64 -5.15 -5.65 -1.85
C ILE A 64 -4.22 -5.47 -0.66
N ALA A 65 -4.79 -5.08 0.48
CA ALA A 65 -4.05 -4.77 1.69
C ALA A 65 -3.29 -5.98 2.23
N ALA A 66 -3.97 -7.13 2.37
CA ALA A 66 -3.35 -8.36 2.86
C ALA A 66 -2.16 -8.78 1.99
N HIS A 67 -2.30 -8.75 0.67
CA HIS A 67 -1.20 -9.11 -0.24
C HIS A 67 -0.05 -8.12 -0.19
N ALA A 68 -0.32 -6.81 -0.12
CA ALA A 68 0.73 -5.80 -0.06
C ALA A 68 1.49 -5.84 1.27
N LEU A 69 0.77 -5.89 2.40
CA LEU A 69 1.34 -5.93 3.75
C LEU A 69 2.20 -7.17 3.96
N ARG A 70 1.77 -8.35 3.49
CA ARG A 70 2.55 -9.59 3.59
C ARG A 70 3.94 -9.46 2.98
N GLU A 71 4.06 -8.71 1.88
CA GLU A 71 5.34 -8.54 1.22
C GLU A 71 6.16 -7.39 1.78
N LEU A 72 5.53 -6.24 2.03
CA LEU A 72 6.22 -5.09 2.61
C LEU A 72 6.80 -5.45 3.99
N ARG A 73 6.07 -6.22 4.81
CA ARG A 73 6.54 -6.67 6.12
C ARG A 73 7.44 -7.91 6.08
N SER A 74 7.84 -8.37 4.89
CA SER A 74 8.74 -9.53 4.81
C SER A 74 10.13 -9.16 5.30
N GLU A 75 10.73 -10.02 6.13
CA GLU A 75 12.08 -9.81 6.68
C GLU A 75 13.10 -9.52 5.59
N LYS A 76 13.04 -10.26 4.47
CA LYS A 76 13.92 -10.03 3.31
C LYS A 76 13.86 -8.59 2.77
N LEU A 77 12.67 -7.98 2.76
CA LEU A 77 12.49 -6.63 2.25
C LEU A 77 12.91 -5.60 3.30
N THR A 78 12.54 -5.82 4.56
CA THR A 78 12.94 -4.97 5.69
C THR A 78 14.47 -4.94 5.86
N SER A 79 15.15 -6.09 5.84
CA SER A 79 16.62 -6.18 5.93
C SER A 79 17.37 -5.60 4.73
N ARG A 80 16.69 -5.40 3.59
CA ARG A 80 17.29 -4.74 2.42
C ARG A 80 17.19 -3.22 2.50
N LEU A 81 16.23 -2.70 3.25
CA LEU A 81 15.99 -1.27 3.41
C LEU A 81 16.63 -0.69 4.68
N SER A 82 17.05 -1.54 5.62
CA SER A 82 17.79 -1.20 6.83
C SER A 82 19.25 -0.81 6.55
#